data_AF-A0A7J6NUW8-F1
#
_entry.id   AF-A0A7J6NUW8-F1
#
_cell.length_a   1.000
_cell.length_b   1.000
_cell.length_c   1.000
_cell.angle_alpha   90.00
_cell.angle_beta   90.00
_cell.angle_gamma   90.00
#
_symmetry.space_group_name_H-M   'P 1'
#
loop_
_entity.id
_entity.type
_entity.pdbx_description
1 polymer ?
#
loop_
_entity_poly.entity_id
_entity_poly.type
_entity_poly.pdbx_seq_one_letter_code
_entity_poly.pdbx_strand_id
1 'polypeptide(L)'
;MPTYSGSSKHGEESLGESLLSRTRKNSQKQSSIVGPICGGILSGFLVIFRAVSFSSVYFKDPILSPHIAVCLQSLLVSGIVAQLCYINHPIKGCISCPSSTSTPFQAALITCIISNLGEAPAASLAVQGALLTFMLSSISFGLSLLLVVAVCKREYLETFKTAFPQPVIYGFFVAIGLAMIDSSLKVVVGEDILTACWNNRICFLQCVASLLCGLLNRFGSRYLHHYLALPGLLMGNSGGRKSIK
;
A
#
# COMPACT_ATOMS: atom_id res chain seq x y z
N MET A 1 -33.20 -69.77 -32.44
CA MET A 1 -33.74 -68.62 -33.19
C MET A 1 -33.05 -67.36 -32.70
N PRO A 2 -32.32 -66.63 -33.56
CA PRO A 2 -31.76 -65.34 -33.20
C PRO A 2 -32.76 -64.22 -33.54
N THR A 3 -32.86 -63.20 -32.68
CA THR A 3 -33.47 -61.92 -33.04
C THR A 3 -32.48 -60.80 -32.72
N TYR A 4 -32.03 -60.16 -33.79
CA TYR A 4 -31.35 -58.87 -33.80
C TYR A 4 -32.37 -57.74 -33.66
N SER A 5 -32.10 -56.78 -32.78
CA SER A 5 -32.64 -55.41 -32.78
C SER A 5 -31.78 -54.65 -31.77
N GLY A 6 -30.93 -53.67 -32.11
CA GLY A 6 -31.15 -52.53 -32.98
C GLY A 6 -31.31 -51.30 -32.09
N SER A 7 -30.26 -50.49 -31.87
CA SER A 7 -30.40 -49.06 -31.56
C SER A 7 -29.05 -48.34 -31.60
N SER A 8 -28.75 -47.75 -32.76
CA SER A 8 -27.67 -46.77 -32.95
C SER A 8 -28.27 -45.38 -32.71
N LYS A 9 -28.21 -44.88 -31.46
CA LYS A 9 -28.64 -43.52 -31.09
C LYS A 9 -27.77 -42.81 -30.04
N HIS A 10 -26.59 -43.36 -29.70
CA HIS A 10 -25.73 -42.80 -28.64
C HIS A 10 -24.54 -41.95 -29.12
N GLY A 11 -24.42 -41.70 -30.42
CA GLY A 11 -23.26 -40.99 -30.98
C GLY A 11 -23.31 -39.45 -30.90
N GLU A 12 -24.51 -38.85 -30.97
CA GLU A 12 -24.63 -37.40 -31.22
C GLU A 12 -24.75 -36.56 -29.93
N GLU A 13 -25.30 -37.11 -28.85
CA GLU A 13 -25.43 -36.38 -27.56
C GLU A 13 -24.07 -36.16 -26.87
N SER A 14 -23.13 -37.09 -27.06
CA SER A 14 -21.76 -37.01 -26.49
C SER A 14 -20.92 -35.87 -27.10
N LEU A 15 -21.14 -35.57 -28.38
CA LEU A 15 -20.38 -34.52 -29.07
C LEU A 15 -20.86 -33.11 -28.67
N GLY A 16 -22.16 -32.94 -28.43
CA GLY A 16 -22.77 -31.68 -28.01
C GLY A 16 -22.31 -31.23 -26.62
N GLU A 17 -22.24 -32.14 -25.65
CA GLU A 17 -21.75 -31.82 -24.30
C GLU A 17 -20.25 -31.51 -24.26
N SER A 18 -19.45 -32.14 -25.13
CA SER A 18 -18.01 -31.86 -25.28
C SER A 18 -17.73 -30.47 -25.85
N LEU A 19 -18.54 -30.02 -26.82
CA LEU A 19 -18.41 -28.68 -27.39
C LEU A 19 -18.94 -27.60 -26.44
N LEU A 20 -20.08 -27.82 -25.77
CA LEU A 20 -20.62 -26.87 -24.79
C LEU A 20 -19.71 -26.73 -23.55
N SER A 21 -19.07 -27.81 -23.10
CA SER A 21 -18.11 -27.76 -21.99
C SER A 21 -16.77 -27.09 -22.38
N ARG A 22 -16.31 -27.23 -23.63
CA ARG A 22 -15.15 -26.49 -24.16
C ARG A 22 -15.44 -24.99 -24.30
N THR A 23 -16.62 -24.60 -24.79
CA THR A 23 -17.00 -23.19 -24.92
C THR A 23 -17.16 -22.52 -23.55
N ARG A 24 -17.74 -23.22 -22.55
CA ARG A 24 -17.78 -22.72 -21.15
C ARG A 24 -16.39 -22.53 -20.54
N LYS A 25 -15.46 -23.47 -20.75
CA LYS A 25 -14.08 -23.34 -20.25
C LYS A 25 -13.32 -22.16 -20.87
N ASN A 26 -13.57 -21.83 -22.13
CA ASN A 26 -12.93 -20.68 -22.78
C ASN A 26 -13.55 -19.34 -22.35
N SER A 27 -14.87 -19.24 -22.19
CA SER A 27 -15.50 -18.01 -21.66
C SER A 27 -15.16 -17.73 -20.20
N GLN A 28 -14.91 -18.77 -19.39
CA GLN A 28 -14.45 -18.61 -18.01
C GLN A 28 -12.96 -18.21 -17.90
N LYS A 29 -12.16 -18.51 -18.92
CA LYS A 29 -10.73 -18.13 -18.98
C LYS A 29 -10.54 -16.68 -19.46
N GLN A 30 -11.45 -16.15 -20.26
CA GLN A 30 -11.35 -14.81 -20.86
C GLN A 30 -11.87 -13.67 -19.94
N SER A 31 -12.79 -13.96 -19.03
CA SER A 31 -13.20 -13.03 -17.95
C SER A 31 -12.18 -12.95 -16.80
N SER A 32 -11.19 -13.84 -16.76
CA SER A 32 -10.24 -14.00 -15.65
C SER A 32 -9.11 -12.96 -15.61
N ILE A 33 -8.83 -12.23 -16.69
CA ILE A 33 -7.67 -11.32 -16.77
C ILE A 33 -8.06 -9.87 -16.46
N VAL A 34 -9.30 -9.47 -16.79
CA VAL A 34 -9.76 -8.08 -16.65
C VAL A 34 -9.80 -7.64 -15.18
N GLY A 35 -10.25 -8.51 -14.27
CA GLY A 35 -10.31 -8.22 -12.84
C GLY A 35 -8.93 -7.91 -12.23
N PRO A 36 -7.93 -8.78 -12.40
CA PRO A 36 -6.57 -8.52 -11.95
C PRO A 36 -5.92 -7.27 -12.55
N ILE A 37 -6.14 -7.00 -13.85
CA ILE A 37 -5.62 -5.79 -14.50
C ILE A 37 -6.25 -4.54 -13.90
N CYS A 38 -7.58 -4.50 -13.77
CA CYS A 38 -8.28 -3.36 -13.20
C CYS A 38 -7.88 -3.12 -11.73
N GLY A 39 -7.78 -4.21 -10.94
CA GLY A 39 -7.29 -4.15 -9.57
C GLY A 39 -5.84 -3.66 -9.48
N GLY A 40 -4.97 -4.10 -10.39
CA GLY A 40 -3.58 -3.65 -10.47
C GLY A 40 -3.47 -2.17 -10.83
N ILE A 41 -4.24 -1.69 -11.80
CA ILE A 41 -4.28 -0.27 -12.20
C ILE A 41 -4.75 0.60 -11.03
N LEU A 42 -5.87 0.24 -10.41
CA LEU A 42 -6.40 0.99 -9.27
C LEU A 42 -5.41 1.03 -8.10
N SER A 43 -4.78 -0.10 -7.80
CA SER A 43 -3.76 -0.20 -6.76
C SER A 43 -2.52 0.63 -7.07
N GLY A 44 -2.06 0.61 -8.33
CA GLY A 44 -0.94 1.43 -8.79
C GLY A 44 -1.23 2.92 -8.64
N PHE A 45 -2.46 3.35 -8.99
CA PHE A 45 -2.88 4.73 -8.80
C PHE A 45 -2.83 5.13 -7.33
N LEU A 46 -3.38 4.31 -6.43
CA LEU A 46 -3.32 4.55 -4.98
C LEU A 46 -1.88 4.65 -4.45
N VAL A 47 -0.96 3.80 -4.97
CA VAL A 47 0.47 3.86 -4.61
C VAL A 47 1.10 5.17 -5.08
N ILE A 48 0.76 5.67 -6.27
CA ILE A 48 1.27 6.95 -6.78
C ILE A 48 0.81 8.11 -5.88
N PHE A 49 -0.50 8.20 -5.56
CA PHE A 49 -0.99 9.25 -4.63
C PHE A 49 -0.28 9.21 -3.29
N ARG A 50 -0.06 8.00 -2.77
CA ARG A 50 0.63 7.79 -1.51
C ARG A 50 2.10 8.21 -1.60
N ALA A 51 2.80 7.89 -2.69
CA ALA A 51 4.18 8.29 -2.91
C ALA A 51 4.33 9.81 -3.01
N VAL A 52 3.43 10.49 -3.74
CA VAL A 52 3.38 11.97 -3.85
C VAL A 52 3.13 12.62 -2.49
N SER A 53 2.20 12.05 -1.72
CA SER A 53 1.89 12.55 -0.39
C SER A 53 3.12 12.43 0.53
N PHE A 54 3.78 11.28 0.53
CA PHE A 54 4.95 11.06 1.39
C PHE A 54 6.18 11.83 0.95
N SER A 55 6.43 12.01 -0.35
CA SER A 55 7.54 12.84 -0.81
C SER A 55 7.40 14.28 -0.32
N SER A 56 6.18 14.81 -0.30
CA SER A 56 5.89 16.15 0.21
C SER A 56 6.11 16.26 1.72
N VAL A 57 5.83 15.18 2.46
CA VAL A 57 6.07 15.13 3.93
C VAL A 57 7.56 14.96 4.25
N TYR A 58 8.27 14.09 3.54
CA TYR A 58 9.71 13.87 3.75
C TYR A 58 10.51 15.12 3.45
N PHE A 59 10.17 15.83 2.38
CA PHE A 59 10.91 17.01 1.91
C PHE A 59 10.15 18.30 2.30
N LYS A 60 9.59 18.31 3.51
CA LYS A 60 8.91 19.49 4.06
C LYS A 60 9.87 20.67 4.27
N ASP A 61 11.15 20.38 4.56
CA ASP A 61 12.16 21.42 4.78
C ASP A 61 12.32 22.32 3.54
N PRO A 62 12.38 23.66 3.69
CA PRO A 62 12.45 24.59 2.55
C PRO A 62 13.63 24.34 1.60
N ILE A 63 14.75 23.83 2.12
CA ILE A 63 15.95 23.48 1.34
C ILE A 63 15.68 22.27 0.44
N LEU A 64 14.85 21.33 0.89
CA LEU A 64 14.52 20.10 0.16
C LEU A 64 13.28 20.22 -0.72
N SER A 65 12.35 21.11 -0.40
CA SER A 65 11.08 21.28 -1.12
C SER A 65 11.25 21.40 -2.65
N PRO A 66 12.24 22.13 -3.20
CA PRO A 66 12.48 22.18 -4.65
C PRO A 66 12.83 20.83 -5.29
N HIS A 67 13.23 19.84 -4.49
CA HIS A 67 13.72 18.54 -4.92
C HIS A 67 12.75 17.39 -4.61
N ILE A 68 11.49 17.69 -4.27
CA ILE A 68 10.43 16.68 -4.01
C ILE A 68 10.33 15.66 -5.14
N ALA A 69 10.50 16.07 -6.40
CA ALA A 69 10.45 15.19 -7.56
C ALA A 69 11.48 14.04 -7.51
N VAL A 70 12.68 14.30 -6.97
CA VAL A 70 13.75 13.29 -6.84
C VAL A 70 13.37 12.26 -5.77
N CYS A 71 12.80 12.70 -4.66
CA CYS A 71 12.28 11.82 -3.61
C CYS A 71 11.14 10.95 -4.15
N LEU A 72 10.19 11.56 -4.88
CA LEU A 72 9.06 10.85 -5.49
C LEU A 72 9.53 9.75 -6.44
N GLN A 73 10.46 10.05 -7.34
CA GLN A 73 11.02 9.06 -8.26
C GLN A 73 11.66 7.90 -7.50
N SER A 74 12.43 8.21 -6.45
CA SER A 74 13.08 7.20 -5.61
C SER A 74 12.06 6.31 -4.89
N LEU A 75 10.96 6.87 -4.36
CA LEU A 75 9.88 6.10 -3.74
C LEU A 75 9.14 5.22 -4.74
N LEU A 76 8.89 5.69 -5.96
CA LEU A 76 8.23 4.90 -7.00
C LEU A 76 9.11 3.73 -7.45
N VAL A 77 10.40 3.98 -7.70
CA VAL A 77 11.36 2.92 -8.05
C VAL A 77 11.47 1.90 -6.92
N SER A 78 11.60 2.35 -5.68
CA SER A 78 11.60 1.46 -4.50
C SER A 78 10.32 0.64 -4.39
N GLY A 79 9.16 1.24 -4.65
CA GLY A 79 7.87 0.55 -4.66
C GLY A 79 7.79 -0.54 -5.74
N ILE A 80 8.29 -0.28 -6.95
CA ILE A 80 8.36 -1.27 -8.04
C ILE A 80 9.26 -2.43 -7.62
N VAL A 81 10.48 -2.14 -7.17
CA VAL A 81 11.44 -3.17 -6.74
C VAL A 81 10.86 -4.00 -5.60
N ALA A 82 10.24 -3.37 -4.61
CA ALA A 82 9.58 -4.07 -3.53
C ALA A 82 8.44 -4.96 -4.06
N GLN A 83 7.58 -4.45 -4.93
CA GLN A 83 6.49 -5.26 -5.50
C GLN A 83 7.02 -6.47 -6.29
N LEU A 84 8.14 -6.34 -7.01
CA LEU A 84 8.80 -7.45 -7.70
C LEU A 84 9.27 -8.52 -6.71
N CYS A 85 9.86 -8.12 -5.57
CA CYS A 85 10.23 -9.05 -4.50
C CYS A 85 9.01 -9.78 -3.89
N TYR A 86 7.83 -9.16 -3.91
CA TYR A 86 6.58 -9.72 -3.38
C TYR A 86 5.82 -10.63 -4.37
N ILE A 87 6.29 -10.82 -5.61
CA ILE A 87 5.59 -11.66 -6.61
C ILE A 87 5.38 -13.10 -6.10
N ASN A 88 6.35 -13.65 -5.37
CA ASN A 88 6.30 -15.02 -4.85
C ASN A 88 5.73 -15.11 -3.43
N HIS A 89 5.10 -14.05 -2.93
CA HIS A 89 4.58 -14.02 -1.57
C HIS A 89 3.37 -14.96 -1.42
N PRO A 90 3.25 -15.75 -0.33
CA PRO A 90 2.15 -16.70 -0.14
C PRO A 90 0.77 -16.03 -0.06
N ILE A 91 0.73 -14.75 0.31
CA ILE A 91 -0.50 -13.95 0.34
C ILE A 91 -0.70 -13.31 -1.04
N LYS A 92 -1.61 -13.90 -1.83
CA LYS A 92 -2.01 -13.37 -3.14
C LYS A 92 -2.73 -12.03 -2.98
N GLY A 93 -2.41 -11.08 -3.86
CA GLY A 93 -2.98 -9.73 -3.82
C GLY A 93 -2.33 -8.79 -2.80
N CYS A 94 -1.22 -9.19 -2.17
CA CYS A 94 -0.43 -8.30 -1.34
C CYS A 94 0.22 -7.22 -2.20
N ILE A 95 -0.05 -5.96 -1.87
CA ILE A 95 0.53 -4.80 -2.53
C ILE A 95 1.54 -4.20 -1.57
N SER A 96 2.81 -4.21 -1.98
CA SER A 96 3.86 -3.48 -1.30
C SER A 96 3.63 -1.99 -1.51
N CYS A 97 3.49 -1.26 -0.42
CA CYS A 97 3.36 0.19 -0.44
C CYS A 97 4.21 0.80 0.68
N PRO A 98 4.71 2.03 0.51
CA PRO A 98 5.45 2.70 1.55
C PRO A 98 4.61 2.81 2.83
N SER A 99 5.20 2.54 3.99
CA SER A 99 4.46 2.57 5.25
C SER A 99 4.16 4.01 5.67
N SER A 100 2.93 4.26 6.10
CA SER A 100 2.50 5.55 6.66
C SER A 100 2.97 5.73 8.10
N THR A 101 3.25 4.62 8.79
CA THR A 101 3.67 4.66 10.20
C THR A 101 5.11 5.12 10.37
N SER A 102 5.97 4.86 9.40
CA SER A 102 7.38 5.28 9.41
C SER A 102 7.57 6.71 8.93
N THR A 103 6.59 7.27 8.22
CA THR A 103 6.71 8.59 7.57
C THR A 103 7.12 9.73 8.52
N PRO A 104 6.44 9.96 9.67
CA PRO A 104 6.82 11.07 10.55
C PRO A 104 8.22 10.90 11.16
N PHE A 105 8.65 9.67 11.45
CA PHE A 105 10.00 9.41 11.97
C PHE A 105 11.08 9.67 10.92
N GLN A 106 10.83 9.21 9.70
CA GLN A 106 11.74 9.43 8.59
C GLN A 106 11.88 10.91 8.25
N ALA A 107 10.77 11.67 8.27
CA ALA A 107 10.81 13.12 8.12
C ALA A 107 11.62 13.79 9.25
N ALA A 108 11.38 13.42 10.51
CA ALA A 108 12.14 13.96 11.65
C ALA A 108 13.63 13.64 11.59
N LEU A 109 14.00 12.43 11.16
CA LEU A 109 15.40 12.04 10.96
C LEU A 109 16.06 12.87 9.86
N ILE A 110 15.37 13.11 8.75
CA ILE A 110 15.87 13.98 7.67
C ILE A 110 16.12 15.39 8.20
N THR A 111 15.14 16.00 8.87
CA THR A 111 15.28 17.35 9.43
C THR A 111 16.45 17.43 10.41
N CYS A 112 16.62 16.42 11.27
CA CYS A 112 17.76 16.31 12.17
C CYS A 112 19.09 16.28 11.41
N ILE A 113 19.19 15.47 10.35
CA ILE A 113 20.42 15.38 9.56
C ILE A 113 20.72 16.71 8.88
N ILE A 114 19.74 17.34 8.24
CA ILE A 114 19.93 18.66 7.61
C ILE A 114 20.37 19.69 8.63
N SER A 115 19.78 19.71 9.83
CA SER A 115 20.19 20.64 10.88
C SER A 115 21.65 20.45 11.33
N ASN A 116 22.19 19.24 11.18
CA ASN A 116 23.58 18.92 11.50
C ASN A 116 24.55 19.17 10.33
N LEU A 117 24.07 19.45 9.12
CA LEU A 117 24.91 19.70 7.95
C LEU A 117 25.49 21.14 7.90
N GLY A 118 25.16 22.00 8.87
CA GLY A 118 25.67 23.38 9.00
C GLY A 118 24.68 24.47 8.58
N GLU A 119 25.09 25.74 8.63
CA GLU A 119 24.17 26.90 8.46
C GLU A 119 23.69 27.19 7.02
N ALA A 120 24.24 26.52 6.00
CA ALA A 120 23.75 26.64 4.62
C ALA A 120 24.25 25.48 3.75
N PRO A 121 23.79 24.24 3.98
CA PRO A 121 24.21 23.13 3.14
C PRO A 121 23.74 23.38 1.70
N ALA A 122 24.64 23.13 0.75
CA ALA A 122 24.25 23.07 -0.66
C ALA A 122 23.05 22.11 -0.79
N ALA A 123 21.99 22.53 -1.47
CA ALA A 123 20.74 21.77 -1.55
C ALA A 123 20.96 20.33 -2.08
N SER A 124 21.94 20.15 -2.97
CA SER A 124 22.38 18.84 -3.45
C SER A 124 22.90 17.92 -2.34
N LEU A 125 23.69 18.44 -1.40
CA LEU A 125 24.23 17.69 -0.28
C LEU A 125 23.13 17.30 0.71
N ALA A 126 22.16 18.19 0.96
CA ALA A 126 21.00 17.90 1.81
C ALA A 126 20.14 16.77 1.23
N VAL A 127 19.86 16.80 -0.08
CA VAL A 127 19.10 15.74 -0.77
C VAL A 127 19.86 14.41 -0.73
N GLN A 128 21.16 14.43 -1.03
CA GLN A 128 22.00 13.23 -0.97
C GLN A 128 22.03 12.64 0.44
N GLY A 129 22.17 13.49 1.47
CA GLY A 129 22.09 13.09 2.87
C GLY A 129 20.77 12.38 3.18
N ALA A 130 19.63 13.01 2.84
CA ALA A 130 18.31 12.43 3.07
C ALA A 130 18.12 11.07 2.39
N LEU A 131 18.49 10.94 1.11
CA LEU A 131 18.37 9.68 0.36
C LEU A 131 19.32 8.60 0.90
N LEU A 132 20.54 8.97 1.28
CA LEU A 132 21.51 8.04 1.89
C LEU A 132 20.99 7.51 3.23
N THR A 133 20.37 8.36 4.05
CA THR A 133 19.72 7.93 5.30
C THR A 133 18.60 6.93 5.06
N PHE A 134 17.77 7.14 4.04
CA PHE A 134 16.74 6.17 3.66
C PHE A 134 17.32 4.84 3.23
N MET A 135 18.37 4.85 2.42
CA MET A 135 19.08 3.64 2.00
C MET A 135 19.67 2.90 3.21
N LEU A 136 20.46 3.59 4.04
CA LEU A 136 21.15 2.99 5.18
C LEU A 136 20.18 2.48 6.24
N SER A 137 19.13 3.24 6.58
CA SER A 137 18.10 2.78 7.53
C SER A 137 17.35 1.55 7.02
N SER A 138 17.02 1.51 5.74
CA SER A 138 16.33 0.36 5.13
C SER A 138 17.22 -0.89 5.11
N ILE A 139 18.50 -0.73 4.74
CA ILE A 139 19.48 -1.83 4.74
C ILE A 139 19.74 -2.31 6.17
N SER A 140 19.96 -1.40 7.11
CA SER A 140 20.20 -1.72 8.52
C SER A 140 19.01 -2.46 9.13
N PHE A 141 17.78 -2.01 8.86
CA PHE A 141 16.58 -2.69 9.32
C PHE A 141 16.42 -4.07 8.67
N GLY A 142 16.61 -4.17 7.35
CA GLY A 142 16.53 -5.44 6.62
C GLY A 142 17.56 -6.46 7.11
N LEU A 143 18.81 -6.03 7.33
CA LEU A 143 19.87 -6.87 7.87
C LEU A 143 19.59 -7.30 9.31
N SER A 144 19.07 -6.39 10.14
CA SER A 144 18.67 -6.70 11.51
C SER A 144 17.57 -7.76 11.55
N LEU A 145 16.54 -7.62 10.70
CA LEU A 145 15.49 -8.63 10.56
C LEU A 145 16.04 -9.97 10.07
N LEU A 146 16.92 -9.95 9.06
CA LEU A 146 17.55 -11.16 8.54
C LEU A 146 18.36 -11.86 9.63
N LEU A 147 19.13 -11.12 10.43
CA LEU A 147 19.91 -11.65 11.54
C LEU A 147 19.01 -12.25 12.62
N VAL A 148 17.92 -11.57 13.02
CA VAL A 148 16.96 -12.09 13.99
C VAL A 148 16.32 -13.40 13.49
N VAL A 149 15.93 -13.46 12.22
CA VAL A 149 15.33 -14.66 11.64
C VAL A 149 16.35 -15.80 11.53
N ALA A 150 17.58 -15.50 11.12
CA ALA A 150 18.64 -16.49 10.94
C ALA A 150 19.15 -17.07 12.28
N VAL A 151 19.30 -16.23 13.31
CA VAL A 151 19.90 -16.62 14.60
C VAL A 151 18.84 -17.05 15.61
N CYS A 152 17.79 -16.25 15.82
CA CYS A 152 16.83 -16.43 16.91
C CYS A 152 15.55 -17.18 16.50
N LYS A 153 15.43 -17.57 15.22
CA LYS A 153 14.23 -18.16 14.61
C LYS A 153 13.03 -17.21 14.60
N ARG A 154 12.03 -17.55 13.78
CA ARG A 154 10.84 -16.72 13.56
C ARG A 154 10.00 -16.48 14.82
N GLU A 155 10.02 -17.42 15.76
CA GLU A 155 9.22 -17.36 17.00
C GLU A 155 9.58 -16.17 17.89
N TYR A 156 10.85 -15.73 17.87
CA TYR A 156 11.30 -14.58 18.67
C TYR A 156 10.69 -13.25 18.20
N LEU A 157 10.29 -13.13 16.92
CA LEU A 157 9.62 -11.92 16.44
C LEU A 157 8.25 -11.72 17.10
N GLU A 158 7.54 -12.80 17.41
CA GLU A 158 6.27 -12.74 18.13
C GLU A 158 6.48 -12.32 19.59
N THR A 159 7.55 -12.79 20.23
CA THR A 159 7.94 -12.37 21.60
C THR A 159 8.33 -10.88 21.65
N PHE A 160 9.03 -10.37 20.63
CA PHE A 160 9.33 -8.93 20.56
C PHE A 160 8.06 -8.07 20.51
N LYS A 161 7.01 -8.54 19.83
CA LYS A 161 5.73 -7.83 19.77
C LYS A 161 5.03 -7.78 21.12
N THR A 162 5.13 -8.85 21.93
CA THR A 162 4.53 -8.89 23.27
C THR A 162 5.33 -8.12 24.31
N ALA A 163 6.61 -7.83 24.06
CA ALA A 163 7.46 -7.02 24.95
C ALA A 163 7.03 -5.55 25.04
N PHE A 164 6.28 -5.02 24.08
CA PHE A 164 5.80 -3.64 24.10
C PHE A 164 4.42 -3.55 24.77
N PRO A 165 4.29 -2.78 25.88
CA PRO A 165 2.99 -2.57 26.50
C PRO A 165 2.01 -1.92 25.52
N GLN A 166 0.79 -2.42 25.46
CA GLN A 166 -0.25 -1.88 24.56
C GLN A 166 -0.46 -0.36 24.70
N PRO A 167 -0.45 0.25 25.92
CA PRO A 167 -0.58 1.70 26.06
C PRO A 167 0.50 2.48 25.31
N VAL A 168 1.74 1.98 25.28
CA VAL A 168 2.85 2.61 24.55
C VAL A 168 2.60 2.55 23.05
N ILE A 169 2.17 1.39 22.55
CA ILE A 169 1.82 1.21 21.14
C ILE A 169 0.68 2.15 20.74
N TYR A 170 -0.37 2.24 21.55
CA TYR A 170 -1.49 3.15 21.27
C TYR A 170 -1.08 4.62 21.28
N GLY A 171 -0.32 5.06 22.29
CA GLY A 171 0.22 6.43 22.34
C GLY A 171 1.07 6.76 21.11
N PHE A 172 1.91 5.81 20.69
CA PHE A 172 2.72 5.92 19.48
C PHE A 172 1.86 6.07 18.21
N PHE A 173 0.84 5.23 18.03
CA PHE A 173 -0.07 5.35 16.88
C PHE A 173 -0.89 6.64 16.89
N VAL A 174 -1.29 7.14 18.07
CA VAL A 174 -1.97 8.43 18.19
C VAL A 174 -1.03 9.57 17.75
N ALA A 175 0.23 9.56 18.21
CA ALA A 175 1.23 10.55 17.80
C ALA A 175 1.47 10.54 16.27
N ILE A 176 1.61 9.35 15.66
CA ILE A 176 1.71 9.20 14.20
C ILE A 176 0.45 9.78 13.52
N GLY A 177 -0.74 9.42 14.01
CA GLY A 177 -2.00 9.88 13.46
C GLY A 177 -2.11 11.40 13.47
N LEU A 178 -1.77 12.03 14.60
CA LEU A 178 -1.75 13.48 14.74
C LEU A 178 -0.72 14.13 13.81
N ALA A 179 0.48 13.58 13.70
CA ALA A 179 1.52 14.09 12.79
C ALA A 179 1.09 14.00 11.32
N MET A 180 0.40 12.92 10.93
CA MET A 180 -0.15 12.79 9.58
C MET A 180 -1.30 13.78 9.32
N ILE A 181 -2.16 14.04 10.31
CA ILE A 181 -3.23 15.05 10.20
C ILE A 181 -2.62 16.44 10.04
N ASP A 182 -1.65 16.82 10.88
CA ASP A 182 -0.92 18.09 10.78
C ASP A 182 -0.29 18.24 9.38
N SER A 183 0.44 17.22 8.92
CA SER A 183 1.06 17.25 7.61
C SER A 183 0.04 17.37 6.47
N SER A 184 -1.09 16.65 6.55
CA SER A 184 -2.14 16.71 5.52
C SER A 184 -2.82 18.07 5.46
N LEU A 185 -3.07 18.69 6.63
CA LEU A 185 -3.69 20.00 6.70
C LEU A 185 -2.75 21.10 6.21
N LYS A 186 -1.44 21.00 6.48
CA LYS A 186 -0.42 21.91 5.91
C LYS A 186 -0.40 21.88 4.39
N VAL A 187 -0.59 20.70 3.78
CA VAL A 187 -0.70 20.58 2.32
C VAL A 187 -1.93 21.30 1.77
N VAL A 188 -3.06 21.29 2.49
CA VAL A 188 -4.29 21.98 2.07
C VAL A 188 -4.15 23.50 2.19
N VAL A 189 -3.59 23.97 3.30
CA VAL A 189 -3.51 25.41 3.62
C VAL A 189 -2.31 26.09 2.98
N GLY A 190 -1.23 25.36 2.73
CA GLY A 190 0.03 25.88 2.18
C GLY A 190 0.94 26.57 3.22
N GLU A 191 0.48 26.71 4.46
CA GLU A 191 1.19 27.37 5.56
C GLU A 191 1.02 26.60 6.88
N ASP A 192 1.75 27.00 7.93
CA ASP A 192 1.58 26.41 9.27
C ASP A 192 0.17 26.66 9.82
N ILE A 193 -0.51 25.58 10.21
CA ILE A 193 -1.93 25.54 10.59
C ILE A 193 -2.25 26.53 11.71
N LEU A 194 -1.42 26.58 12.76
CA LEU A 194 -1.67 27.43 13.92
C LEU A 194 -1.73 28.90 13.54
N THR A 195 -0.82 29.33 12.66
CA THR A 195 -0.76 30.72 12.18
C THR A 195 -1.87 31.01 11.18
N ALA A 196 -2.12 30.10 10.25
CA ALA A 196 -3.08 30.28 9.17
C ALA A 196 -4.54 30.20 9.62
N CYS A 197 -4.89 29.27 10.50
CA CYS A 197 -6.26 29.13 11.01
C CYS A 197 -6.67 30.29 11.92
N TRP A 198 -5.72 30.92 12.61
CA TRP A 198 -6.02 32.06 13.48
C TRP A 198 -6.21 33.36 12.71
N ASN A 199 -5.44 33.55 11.63
CA ASN A 199 -5.47 34.78 10.83
C ASN A 199 -6.51 34.74 9.71
N ASN A 200 -6.85 33.58 9.15
CA ASN A 200 -7.70 33.49 7.96
C ASN A 200 -8.86 32.50 8.13
N ARG A 201 -10.09 33.02 8.10
CA ARG A 201 -11.33 32.23 8.19
C ARG A 201 -11.51 31.25 7.03
N ILE A 202 -10.97 31.57 5.85
CA ILE A 202 -11.07 30.69 4.67
C ILE A 202 -10.22 29.44 4.87
N CYS A 203 -8.98 29.60 5.34
CA CYS A 203 -8.09 28.48 5.66
C CYS A 203 -8.69 27.58 6.75
N PHE A 204 -9.32 28.17 7.77
CA PHE A 204 -10.05 27.42 8.78
C PHE A 204 -11.19 26.57 8.20
N LEU A 205 -12.03 27.16 7.34
CA LEU A 205 -13.12 26.43 6.68
C LEU A 205 -12.61 25.30 5.78
N GLN A 206 -11.51 25.52 5.07
CA GLN A 206 -10.86 24.48 4.26
C GLN A 206 -10.36 23.32 5.14
N CYS A 207 -9.68 23.60 6.25
CA CYS A 207 -9.27 22.57 7.20
C CYS A 207 -10.45 21.73 7.72
N VAL A 208 -11.54 22.41 8.14
CA VAL A 208 -12.75 21.74 8.62
C VAL A 208 -13.39 20.89 7.52
N ALA A 209 -13.49 21.41 6.30
CA ALA A 209 -14.02 20.65 5.16
C ALA A 209 -13.17 19.42 4.83
N SER A 210 -11.85 19.54 4.86
CA SER A 210 -10.92 18.41 4.65
C SER A 210 -11.05 17.35 5.75
N LEU A 211 -11.14 17.76 7.02
CA LEU A 211 -11.37 16.84 8.14
C LEU A 211 -12.72 16.14 8.01
N LEU A 212 -13.78 16.88 7.68
CA LEU A 212 -15.11 16.32 7.50
C LEU A 212 -15.15 15.32 6.34
N CYS A 213 -14.54 15.65 5.21
CA CYS A 213 -14.42 14.75 4.06
C CYS A 213 -13.63 13.47 4.43
N GLY A 214 -12.52 13.61 5.16
CA GLY A 214 -11.75 12.47 5.67
C GLY A 214 -12.55 11.58 6.63
N LEU A 215 -13.32 12.19 7.54
CA LEU A 215 -14.22 11.48 8.45
C LEU A 215 -15.33 10.77 7.68
N LEU A 216 -15.98 11.44 6.73
CA LEU A 216 -17.01 10.85 5.88
C LEU A 216 -16.46 9.68 5.05
N ASN A 217 -15.25 9.79 4.53
CA ASN A 217 -14.59 8.68 3.83
C ASN A 217 -14.29 7.51 4.78
N ARG A 218 -13.83 7.79 6.01
CA ARG A 218 -13.58 6.76 7.04
C ARG A 218 -14.87 6.06 7.48
N PHE A 219 -15.93 6.82 7.73
CA PHE A 219 -17.24 6.29 8.09
C PHE A 219 -17.87 5.54 6.93
N GLY A 220 -17.82 6.11 5.72
CA GLY A 220 -18.26 5.47 4.49
C GLY A 220 -17.56 4.13 4.28
N SER A 221 -16.24 4.08 4.42
CA SER A 221 -15.47 2.82 4.32
C SER A 221 -15.87 1.78 5.37
N ARG A 222 -16.29 2.21 6.57
CA ARG A 222 -16.74 1.31 7.64
C ARG A 222 -18.17 0.79 7.44
N TYR A 223 -19.08 1.65 6.98
CA TYR A 223 -20.51 1.34 6.86
C TYR A 223 -20.91 0.81 5.48
N LEU A 224 -20.26 1.30 4.42
CA LEU A 224 -20.44 0.79 3.07
C LEU A 224 -19.48 -0.40 2.89
N HIS A 225 -19.96 -1.59 3.23
CA HIS A 225 -19.28 -2.87 3.02
C HIS A 225 -18.87 -3.16 1.55
N HIS A 226 -19.08 -2.22 0.61
CA HIS A 226 -18.72 -2.32 -0.80
C HIS A 226 -17.21 -2.41 -1.07
N TYR A 227 -16.33 -2.20 -0.09
CA TYR A 227 -14.92 -2.55 -0.23
C TYR A 227 -14.63 -4.05 -0.25
N LEU A 228 -15.63 -4.91 0.04
CA LEU A 228 -15.57 -6.34 -0.30
C LEU A 228 -15.70 -6.61 -1.80
N ALA A 229 -16.07 -5.62 -2.63
CA ALA A 229 -16.11 -5.80 -4.08
C ALA A 229 -14.70 -5.99 -4.66
N LEU A 230 -13.64 -5.37 -4.11
CA LEU A 230 -12.27 -5.52 -4.63
C LEU A 230 -11.63 -6.88 -4.27
N PRO A 231 -11.64 -7.33 -3.01
CA PRO A 231 -11.28 -8.70 -2.65
C PRO A 231 -12.23 -9.71 -3.29
N GLY A 232 -13.52 -9.40 -3.46
CA GLY A 232 -14.49 -10.25 -4.15
C GLY A 232 -14.22 -10.42 -5.64
N LEU A 233 -13.77 -9.36 -6.34
CA LEU A 233 -13.29 -9.40 -7.72
C LEU A 233 -11.94 -10.11 -7.85
N LEU A 234 -11.09 -10.05 -6.82
CA LEU A 234 -9.77 -10.71 -6.79
C LEU A 234 -9.83 -12.18 -6.30
N MET A 235 -10.75 -12.52 -5.38
CA MET A 235 -10.94 -13.86 -4.78
C MET A 235 -12.10 -14.64 -5.39
N GLY A 236 -13.02 -14.01 -6.12
CA GLY A 236 -14.10 -14.66 -6.86
C GLY A 236 -13.62 -15.67 -7.90
N ASN A 237 -12.31 -15.75 -8.12
CA ASN A 237 -11.66 -16.73 -9.00
C ASN A 237 -10.99 -17.90 -8.24
N SER A 238 -11.18 -18.02 -6.92
CA SER A 238 -10.66 -19.13 -6.10
C SER A 238 -11.73 -20.12 -5.60
N GLY A 239 -12.96 -20.04 -6.14
CA GLY A 239 -14.01 -21.01 -5.88
C GLY A 239 -13.92 -22.20 -6.83
N GLY A 240 -13.30 -23.31 -6.39
CA GLY A 240 -13.52 -24.60 -7.08
C GLY A 240 -12.38 -25.63 -7.08
N ARG A 241 -11.66 -25.85 -5.98
CA ARG A 241 -11.01 -27.16 -5.73
C ARG A 241 -11.12 -27.52 -4.25
N LYS A 242 -12.27 -28.10 -3.86
CA LYS A 242 -12.29 -29.10 -2.79
C LYS A 242 -11.87 -30.42 -3.41
N SER A 243 -10.64 -30.83 -3.16
CA SER A 243 -10.23 -32.23 -3.24
C SER A 243 -9.04 -32.40 -2.31
N ILE A 244 -9.33 -32.75 -1.06
CA ILE A 244 -8.43 -33.61 -0.28
C ILE A 244 -9.35 -34.59 0.45
N LYS A 245 -9.03 -35.86 0.22
CA LYS A 245 -9.62 -37.07 0.79
C LYS A 245 -9.47 -37.13 2.30
#